data_AF-A0A7S1D339-F1
#
_entry.id   AF-A0A7S1D339-F1
#
_cell.length_a   1.000
_cell.length_b   1.000
_cell.length_c   1.000
_cell.angle_alpha   90.00
_cell.angle_beta   90.00
_cell.angle_gamma   90.00
#
_symmetry.space_group_name_H-M   'P 1'
#
loop_
_entity.id
_entity.type
_entity.pdbx_description
1 polymer ?
#
loop_
_entity_poly.entity_id
_entity_poly.type
_entity_poly.pdbx_seq_one_letter_code
_entity_poly.pdbx_strand_id
1 'polypeptide(L)'
;IYVYLGSEPSNERVLIYEDGNFGYSAQHTFQVSIDSVLDEVFPSSAPIAPSSMPSIAPSGVPSISAVPTVTASPTSLYSNITVVFKFSNDSPSTVSWSIYRESNSFDVIYTVSRWTYDSSFRNMTVTYQIPVEPEETYVFSVTDWYGDGLCCRYGEGYIYVYLGLDPSNDMVLVYDDGDFGYGRQHTFTVSERSIIDQLFPSSSPIAPSSQPTASPT
;
A
#
# COMPACT_ATOMS: atom_id res chain seq x y z
N ILE A 1 22.45 4.23 11.65
CA ILE A 1 21.72 3.06 11.11
C ILE A 1 21.91 3.07 9.60
N TYR A 2 22.28 1.93 9.03
CA TYR A 2 22.41 1.78 7.59
C TYR A 2 21.44 0.71 7.10
N VAL A 3 20.71 1.02 6.03
CA VAL A 3 19.88 0.05 5.30
C VAL A 3 20.38 0.02 3.86
N TYR A 4 20.68 -1.18 3.37
CA TYR A 4 21.30 -1.41 2.08
C TYR A 4 20.39 -2.20 1.15
N LEU A 5 20.53 -1.96 -0.16
CA LEU A 5 19.97 -2.83 -1.19
C LEU A 5 21.03 -3.86 -1.64
N GLY A 6 20.77 -5.15 -1.46
CA GLY A 6 21.64 -6.24 -1.92
C GLY A 6 22.15 -7.15 -0.79
N SER A 7 22.79 -8.27 -1.16
CA SER A 7 23.27 -9.30 -0.24
C SER A 7 24.73 -9.14 0.20
N GLU A 8 25.49 -8.25 -0.44
CA GLU A 8 26.90 -7.98 -0.11
C GLU A 8 27.18 -6.48 0.11
N PRO A 9 27.92 -6.11 1.18
CA PRO A 9 28.28 -4.73 1.51
C PRO A 9 29.32 -4.11 0.56
N SER A 10 29.73 -4.79 -0.51
CA SER A 10 30.68 -4.27 -1.50
C SER A 10 30.03 -3.62 -2.73
N ASN A 11 28.72 -3.79 -2.92
CA ASN A 11 27.96 -3.28 -4.08
C ASN A 11 26.93 -2.20 -3.67
N GLU A 12 27.30 -1.30 -2.74
CA GLU A 12 26.34 -0.52 -1.96
C GLU A 12 25.59 0.56 -2.76
N ARG A 13 24.27 0.41 -2.86
CA ARG A 13 23.32 1.53 -2.85
C ARG A 13 22.77 1.66 -1.43
N VAL A 14 23.19 2.71 -0.72
CA VAL A 14 22.64 3.05 0.60
C VAL A 14 21.23 3.57 0.41
N LEU A 15 20.23 2.86 0.96
CA LEU A 15 18.83 3.27 0.90
C LEU A 15 18.47 4.23 2.03
N ILE A 16 19.04 3.98 3.21
CA ILE A 16 18.86 4.82 4.39
C ILE A 16 20.20 4.98 5.09
N TYR A 17 20.56 6.23 5.37
CA TYR A 17 21.61 6.58 6.30
C TYR A 17 21.03 7.45 7.41
N GLU A 18 21.17 6.98 8.63
CA GLU A 18 20.92 7.77 9.84
C GLU A 18 22.19 7.80 10.66
N ASP A 19 22.62 8.98 11.09
CA ASP A 19 23.82 9.17 11.94
C ASP A 19 23.61 8.67 13.39
N GLY A 20 22.38 8.21 13.71
CA GLY A 20 22.01 7.69 15.01
C GLY A 20 21.61 8.79 16.00
N ASN A 21 21.53 10.05 15.58
CA ASN A 21 21.06 11.15 16.40
C ASN A 21 19.56 11.41 16.18
N PHE A 22 18.74 10.48 16.63
CA PHE A 22 17.29 10.66 16.72
C PHE A 22 16.87 10.71 18.18
N GLY A 23 15.85 11.52 18.51
CA GLY A 23 15.37 11.69 19.87
C GLY A 23 14.78 10.39 20.44
N TYR A 24 13.50 10.14 20.19
CA TYR A 24 12.82 8.92 20.65
C TYR A 24 12.55 7.92 19.50
N SER A 25 12.35 8.39 18.27
CA SER A 25 12.17 7.56 17.07
C SER A 25 12.52 8.33 15.79
N ALA A 26 12.98 7.62 14.76
CA ALA A 26 13.08 8.09 13.38
C ALA A 26 12.42 7.06 12.46
N GLN A 27 11.68 7.53 11.45
CA GLN A 27 10.99 6.68 10.47
C GLN A 27 11.39 7.09 9.05
N HIS A 28 11.62 6.12 8.18
CA HIS A 28 11.98 6.32 6.79
C HIS A 28 11.18 5.36 5.91
N THR A 29 10.53 5.89 4.87
CA THR A 29 9.86 5.07 3.85
C THR A 29 10.73 5.10 2.60
N PHE A 30 11.07 3.93 2.06
CA PHE A 30 11.77 3.82 0.79
C PHE A 30 10.99 2.91 -0.15
N GLN A 31 11.08 3.21 -1.44
CA GLN A 31 10.48 2.42 -2.50
C GLN A 31 11.62 1.79 -3.30
N VAL A 32 11.55 0.48 -3.53
CA VAL A 32 12.50 -0.24 -4.38
C VAL A 32 11.79 -0.64 -5.66
N SER A 33 12.11 0.03 -6.77
CA SER A 33 11.60 -0.34 -8.09
C SER A 33 12.45 -1.45 -8.71
N ILE A 34 11.81 -2.57 -9.06
CA ILE A 34 12.45 -3.73 -9.72
C ILE A 34 13.00 -3.43 -11.13
N ASP A 35 12.66 -2.30 -11.73
CA ASP A 35 13.31 -1.81 -12.96
C ASP A 35 14.83 -1.60 -12.80
N SER A 36 15.31 -1.46 -11.57
CA SER A 36 16.73 -1.23 -11.27
C SER A 36 17.58 -2.51 -11.26
N VAL A 37 16.98 -3.70 -11.41
CA VAL A 37 17.63 -5.01 -11.19
C VAL A 37 18.00 -5.73 -12.50
N LEU A 38 17.60 -5.21 -13.68
CA LEU A 38 17.81 -5.88 -14.97
C LEU A 38 18.90 -5.29 -15.87
N ASP A 39 19.78 -4.42 -15.34
CA ASP A 39 20.87 -3.81 -16.13
C ASP A 39 22.21 -4.59 -16.11
N GLU A 40 22.27 -5.82 -15.58
CA GLU A 40 23.42 -6.70 -15.84
C GLU A 40 23.23 -7.50 -17.14
N VAL A 41 23.40 -6.79 -18.26
CA VAL A 41 23.58 -7.39 -19.58
C VAL A 41 24.91 -8.13 -19.60
N PHE A 42 24.85 -9.47 -19.65
CA PHE A 42 25.97 -10.35 -19.95
C PHE A 42 26.69 -9.93 -21.24
N PRO A 43 28.01 -9.67 -21.25
CA PRO A 43 28.75 -9.55 -22.50
C PRO A 43 29.01 -10.94 -23.07
N SER A 44 28.18 -11.36 -24.03
CA SER A 44 28.45 -12.51 -24.90
C SER A 44 29.51 -12.13 -25.94
N SER A 45 30.78 -12.39 -25.65
CA SER A 45 31.86 -12.32 -26.63
C SER A 45 32.10 -13.69 -27.28
N ALA A 46 31.54 -13.89 -28.47
CA ALA A 46 31.96 -14.93 -29.40
C ALA A 46 32.59 -14.28 -30.67
N PRO A 47 33.63 -14.88 -31.26
CA PRO A 47 34.56 -14.18 -32.15
C PRO A 47 34.06 -14.05 -33.59
N ILE A 48 34.30 -12.90 -34.21
CA ILE A 48 34.01 -12.63 -35.63
C ILE A 48 35.24 -13.05 -36.47
N ALA A 49 35.05 -14.01 -37.39
CA ALA A 49 35.96 -14.26 -38.52
C ALA A 49 35.44 -13.53 -39.78
N PRO A 50 36.31 -12.99 -40.67
CA PRO A 50 35.86 -12.15 -41.78
C PRO A 50 35.80 -12.84 -43.16
N SER A 51 34.94 -12.27 -44.01
CA SER A 51 34.99 -12.23 -45.50
C SER A 51 34.57 -13.52 -46.25
N SER A 52 33.89 -13.53 -47.41
CA SER A 52 33.72 -12.56 -48.50
C SER A 52 32.60 -12.98 -49.49
N MET A 53 32.22 -12.02 -50.36
CA MET A 53 31.69 -12.15 -51.74
C MET A 53 30.16 -12.13 -52.03
N PRO A 54 29.75 -11.67 -53.26
CA PRO A 54 28.60 -10.78 -53.46
C PRO A 54 27.54 -11.31 -54.45
N SER A 55 26.51 -10.47 -54.74
CA SER A 55 25.91 -10.24 -56.07
C SER A 55 24.38 -10.48 -56.24
N ILE A 56 23.66 -9.36 -56.43
CA ILE A 56 22.57 -9.07 -57.39
C ILE A 56 21.20 -9.80 -57.29
N ALA A 57 20.14 -9.03 -56.98
CA ALA A 57 18.90 -8.90 -57.80
C ALA A 57 17.93 -7.82 -57.23
N PRO A 58 17.13 -7.11 -58.06
CA PRO A 58 16.24 -6.04 -57.64
C PRO A 58 14.76 -6.48 -57.46
N SER A 59 13.94 -5.57 -56.95
CA SER A 59 12.47 -5.62 -56.78
C SER A 59 11.93 -6.15 -55.46
N GLY A 60 11.55 -5.20 -54.61
CA GLY A 60 10.61 -5.36 -53.52
C GLY A 60 10.32 -3.97 -52.96
N VAL A 61 9.15 -3.44 -53.26
CA VAL A 61 8.64 -2.19 -52.68
C VAL A 61 8.80 -2.26 -51.15
N PRO A 62 9.34 -1.23 -50.46
CA PRO A 62 9.37 -1.25 -49.01
C PRO A 62 7.92 -1.22 -48.50
N SER A 63 7.47 -2.35 -47.97
CA SER A 63 6.30 -2.41 -47.10
C SER A 63 6.61 -1.53 -45.90
N ILE A 64 5.89 -0.43 -45.76
CA ILE A 64 5.87 0.39 -44.54
C ILE A 64 5.58 -0.54 -43.36
N SER A 65 6.64 -0.84 -42.62
CA SER A 65 6.62 -1.66 -41.42
C SER A 65 5.61 -1.06 -40.46
N ALA A 66 4.65 -1.87 -39.99
CA ALA A 66 3.66 -1.48 -39.01
C ALA A 66 4.37 -0.80 -37.83
N VAL A 67 3.91 0.40 -37.48
CA VAL A 67 4.33 1.14 -36.29
C VAL A 67 4.23 0.19 -35.10
N PRO A 68 5.26 0.06 -34.24
CA PRO A 68 5.15 -0.75 -33.05
C PRO A 68 3.98 -0.22 -32.23
N THR A 69 2.98 -1.07 -32.01
CA THR A 69 1.89 -0.75 -31.09
C THR A 69 2.54 -0.63 -29.72
N VAL A 70 2.52 0.58 -29.16
CA VAL A 70 2.98 0.84 -27.80
C VAL A 70 2.11 -0.02 -26.90
N THR A 71 2.65 -1.17 -26.50
CA THR A 71 1.97 -2.04 -25.54
C THR A 71 2.04 -1.27 -24.23
N ALA A 72 0.90 -0.73 -23.80
CA ALA A 72 0.83 -0.03 -22.53
C ALA A 72 1.40 -0.95 -21.46
N SER A 73 2.48 -0.52 -20.82
CA SER A 73 3.03 -1.20 -19.65
C SER A 73 1.91 -1.36 -18.63
N PRO A 74 1.79 -2.50 -17.93
CA PRO A 74 0.77 -2.66 -16.90
C PRO A 74 0.89 -1.50 -15.92
N THR A 75 -0.13 -0.65 -15.88
CA THR A 75 -0.21 0.41 -14.88
C THR A 75 -0.50 -0.30 -13.57
N SER A 76 0.52 -0.43 -12.72
CA SER A 76 0.33 -0.95 -11.37
C SER A 76 -0.69 -0.06 -10.65
N LEU A 77 -1.91 -0.57 -10.49
CA LEU A 77 -2.98 0.11 -9.78
C LEU A 77 -2.66 -0.02 -8.29
N TYR A 78 -2.01 0.96 -7.70
CA TYR A 78 -1.94 1.05 -6.24
C TYR A 78 -3.18 1.77 -5.71
N SER A 79 -3.68 1.32 -4.57
CA SER A 79 -4.66 2.05 -3.77
C SER A 79 -4.05 2.44 -2.44
N ASN A 80 -4.77 3.21 -1.64
CA ASN A 80 -4.41 3.45 -0.24
C ASN A 80 -5.50 2.88 0.65
N ILE A 81 -5.12 2.29 1.78
CA ILE A 81 -5.99 2.19 2.93
C ILE A 81 -5.70 3.35 3.87
N THR A 82 -6.72 3.77 4.61
CA THR A 82 -6.56 4.70 5.72
C THR A 82 -6.81 3.95 7.02
N VAL A 83 -5.82 3.99 7.92
CA VAL A 83 -5.89 3.41 9.27
C VAL A 83 -6.00 4.55 10.27
N VAL A 84 -7.08 4.55 11.05
CA VAL A 84 -7.40 5.55 12.06
C VAL A 84 -7.35 4.91 13.43
N PHE A 85 -6.57 5.51 14.33
CA PHE A 85 -6.54 5.20 15.75
C PHE A 85 -7.15 6.35 16.53
N LYS A 86 -8.20 6.10 17.29
CA LYS A 86 -8.65 6.99 18.36
C LYS A 86 -8.09 6.48 19.68
N PHE A 87 -7.18 7.23 20.29
CA PHE A 87 -6.70 6.92 21.63
C PHE A 87 -7.67 7.46 22.67
N SER A 88 -7.88 6.68 23.74
CA SER A 88 -8.53 7.18 24.95
C SER A 88 -7.50 7.91 25.85
N ASN A 89 -7.81 8.06 27.15
CA ASN A 89 -6.90 8.70 28.10
C ASN A 89 -5.79 7.76 28.63
N ASP A 90 -5.81 6.48 28.27
CA ASP A 90 -4.84 5.51 28.77
C ASP A 90 -3.66 5.28 27.83
N SER A 91 -2.49 5.13 28.47
CA SER A 91 -1.16 4.75 27.98
C SER A 91 -0.99 4.52 26.46
N PRO A 92 -1.01 5.56 25.60
CA PRO A 92 -0.85 5.37 24.15
C PRO A 92 0.47 4.69 23.77
N SER A 93 1.48 4.85 24.63
CA SER A 93 2.87 4.43 24.39
C SER A 93 3.09 2.92 24.41
N THR A 94 2.11 2.15 24.89
CA THR A 94 2.17 0.69 24.91
C THR A 94 1.61 0.04 23.67
N VAL A 95 0.89 0.80 22.84
CA VAL A 95 0.29 0.31 21.61
C VAL A 95 1.32 0.21 20.49
N SER A 96 1.31 -0.91 19.79
CA SER A 96 2.05 -1.13 18.55
C SER A 96 1.26 -1.97 17.58
N TRP A 97 1.48 -1.76 16.28
CA TRP A 97 0.74 -2.47 15.25
C TRP A 97 1.53 -2.60 13.95
N SER A 98 1.13 -3.54 13.11
CA SER A 98 1.72 -3.76 11.80
C SER A 98 0.68 -4.24 10.79
N ILE A 99 1.01 -4.07 9.51
CA ILE A 99 0.28 -4.66 8.39
C ILE A 99 1.29 -5.44 7.54
N TYR A 100 0.96 -6.69 7.25
CA TYR A 100 1.77 -7.59 6.44
C TYR A 100 0.89 -8.41 5.50
N ARG A 101 1.47 -8.94 4.42
CA ARG A 101 0.73 -9.81 3.49
C ARG A 101 0.42 -11.15 4.14
N GLU A 102 -0.81 -11.62 3.98
CA GLU A 102 -1.21 -12.94 4.49
C GLU A 102 -0.40 -14.06 3.83
N SER A 103 -0.06 -13.91 2.55
CA SER A 103 0.73 -14.88 1.77
C SER A 103 2.17 -15.05 2.29
N ASN A 104 2.71 -14.03 2.95
CA ASN A 104 4.04 -14.05 3.54
C ASN A 104 4.12 -13.10 4.75
N SER A 105 4.06 -13.66 5.95
CA SER A 105 4.12 -12.87 7.20
C SER A 105 5.43 -12.12 7.43
N PHE A 106 6.48 -12.41 6.66
CA PHE A 106 7.73 -11.63 6.68
C PHE A 106 7.69 -10.40 5.76
N ASP A 107 6.70 -10.30 4.87
CA ASP A 107 6.48 -9.12 4.04
C ASP A 107 5.60 -8.09 4.77
N VAL A 108 6.26 -7.33 5.65
CA VAL A 108 5.64 -6.26 6.43
C VAL A 108 5.64 -4.96 5.61
N ILE A 109 4.46 -4.51 5.20
CA ILE A 109 4.29 -3.30 4.40
C ILE A 109 4.21 -2.03 5.25
N TYR A 110 3.83 -2.16 6.52
CA TYR A 110 3.80 -1.05 7.46
C TYR A 110 3.95 -1.53 8.91
N THR A 111 4.65 -0.76 9.73
CA THR A 111 4.80 -1.06 11.15
C THR A 111 4.93 0.20 11.97
N VAL A 112 4.29 0.20 13.14
CA VAL A 112 4.46 1.21 14.17
C VAL A 112 4.88 0.53 15.46
N SER A 113 6.09 0.86 15.89
CA SER A 113 6.67 0.36 17.12
C SER A 113 6.02 0.99 18.35
N ARG A 114 6.18 0.31 19.48
CA ARG A 114 5.83 0.85 20.79
C ARG A 114 6.60 2.14 21.06
N TRP A 115 6.07 2.94 21.97
CA TRP A 115 6.62 4.25 22.36
C TRP A 115 6.53 5.33 21.28
N THR A 116 6.02 5.01 20.08
CA THR A 116 5.74 6.00 19.04
C THR A 116 4.72 7.03 19.52
N TYR A 117 3.70 6.57 20.24
CA TYR A 117 2.65 7.43 20.79
C TYR A 117 2.96 7.78 22.24
N ASP A 118 3.58 8.92 22.51
CA ASP A 118 3.78 9.34 23.91
C ASP A 118 2.45 9.78 24.58
N SER A 119 2.53 10.24 25.83
CA SER A 119 1.35 10.68 26.59
C SER A 119 0.58 11.86 25.98
N SER A 120 1.17 12.61 25.05
CA SER A 120 0.49 13.70 24.35
C SER A 120 -0.62 13.21 23.41
N PHE A 121 -0.55 11.95 22.97
CA PHE A 121 -1.55 11.34 22.08
C PHE A 121 -2.84 10.92 22.80
N ARG A 122 -2.94 11.12 24.11
CA ARG A 122 -4.17 10.84 24.87
C ARG A 122 -5.35 11.64 24.31
N ASN A 123 -6.47 10.97 24.08
CA ASN A 123 -7.66 11.53 23.46
C ASN A 123 -7.46 12.08 22.03
N MET A 124 -6.32 11.81 21.39
CA MET A 124 -6.07 12.21 20.01
C MET A 124 -6.54 11.14 19.02
N THR A 125 -6.77 11.59 17.79
CA THR A 125 -6.98 10.71 16.64
C THR A 125 -5.73 10.79 15.76
N VAL A 126 -5.20 9.63 15.37
CA VAL A 126 -4.05 9.52 14.47
C VAL A 126 -4.49 8.77 13.22
N THR A 127 -4.05 9.25 12.06
CA THR A 127 -4.43 8.69 10.76
C THR A 127 -3.18 8.36 9.95
N TYR A 128 -3.18 7.18 9.33
CA TYR A 128 -2.12 6.68 8.46
C TYR A 128 -2.69 6.35 7.09
N GLN A 129 -2.00 6.75 6.03
CA GLN A 129 -2.33 6.38 4.66
C GLN A 129 -1.26 5.41 4.17
N ILE A 130 -1.67 4.21 3.81
CA ILE A 130 -0.75 3.11 3.49
C ILE A 130 -1.06 2.61 2.08
N PRO A 131 -0.08 2.62 1.17
CA PRO A 131 -0.28 2.06 -0.16
C PRO A 131 -0.44 0.55 -0.07
N VAL A 132 -1.43 0.03 -0.79
CA VAL A 132 -1.74 -1.40 -0.89
C VAL A 132 -1.96 -1.79 -2.34
N GLU A 133 -1.71 -3.05 -2.63
CA GLU A 133 -1.96 -3.65 -3.93
C GLU A 133 -3.38 -4.25 -3.98
N PRO A 134 -4.02 -4.22 -5.16
CA PRO A 134 -5.27 -4.89 -5.43
C PRO A 134 -5.10 -6.41 -5.49
N GLU A 135 -6.20 -7.11 -5.28
CA GLU A 135 -6.31 -8.57 -5.21
C GLU A 135 -5.38 -9.22 -4.18
N GLU A 136 -4.95 -8.45 -3.17
CA GLU A 136 -4.06 -8.89 -2.12
C GLU A 136 -4.78 -8.90 -0.77
N THR A 137 -4.43 -9.90 0.06
CA THR A 137 -4.94 -10.06 1.42
C THR A 137 -3.86 -9.67 2.43
N TYR A 138 -4.26 -8.84 3.38
CA TYR A 138 -3.41 -8.29 4.40
C TYR A 138 -3.90 -8.69 5.79
N VAL A 139 -2.96 -8.80 6.71
CA VAL A 139 -3.23 -8.97 8.14
C VAL A 139 -2.83 -7.69 8.85
N PHE A 140 -3.79 -7.05 9.50
CA PHE A 140 -3.57 -5.99 10.47
C PHE A 140 -3.44 -6.61 11.86
N SER A 141 -2.29 -6.42 12.51
CA SER A 141 -2.01 -6.92 13.85
C SER A 141 -1.79 -5.74 14.78
N VAL A 142 -2.58 -5.65 15.85
CA VAL A 142 -2.44 -4.65 16.92
C VAL A 142 -2.12 -5.33 18.24
N THR A 143 -1.30 -4.69 19.06
CA THR A 143 -0.85 -5.19 20.37
C THR A 143 -0.80 -4.05 21.37
N ASP A 144 -1.06 -4.39 22.63
CA ASP A 144 -0.86 -3.51 23.77
C ASP A 144 -0.11 -4.27 24.87
N TRP A 145 0.81 -3.59 25.56
CA TRP A 145 1.66 -4.21 26.57
C TRP A 145 0.97 -4.56 27.87
N TYR A 146 0.09 -3.66 28.33
CA TYR A 146 -0.53 -3.76 29.64
C TYR A 146 -1.83 -4.57 29.54
N GLY A 147 -2.36 -4.73 28.32
CA GLY A 147 -3.50 -5.56 28.02
C GLY A 147 -4.83 -4.83 28.22
N ASP A 148 -4.80 -3.50 28.29
CA ASP A 148 -5.98 -2.64 28.41
C ASP A 148 -6.47 -2.12 27.04
N GLY A 149 -5.71 -2.37 25.97
CA GLY A 149 -6.07 -1.99 24.61
C GLY A 149 -6.05 -0.48 24.39
N LEU A 150 -6.97 0.03 23.58
CA LEU A 150 -7.17 1.48 23.38
C LEU A 150 -8.29 2.04 24.27
N CYS A 151 -9.01 1.18 24.99
CA CYS A 151 -10.35 1.42 25.52
C CYS A 151 -10.39 1.26 27.05
N CYS A 152 -11.57 1.52 27.62
CA CYS A 152 -12.14 0.68 28.70
C CYS A 152 -12.30 1.31 30.10
N ARG A 153 -11.89 2.57 30.33
CA ARG A 153 -12.27 3.28 31.59
C ARG A 153 -12.61 4.78 31.50
N TYR A 154 -12.08 5.52 30.52
CA TYR A 154 -12.22 7.00 30.47
C TYR A 154 -12.53 7.56 29.08
N GLY A 155 -13.01 6.74 28.15
CA GLY A 155 -13.39 7.17 26.80
C GLY A 155 -13.44 6.00 25.82
N GLU A 156 -13.99 6.26 24.63
CA GLU A 156 -14.10 5.29 23.53
C GLU A 156 -12.89 5.47 22.60
N GLY A 157 -11.84 4.70 22.85
CA GLY A 157 -10.78 4.48 21.86
C GLY A 157 -11.24 3.43 20.86
N TYR A 158 -10.81 3.52 19.61
CA TYR A 158 -11.22 2.60 18.54
C TYR A 158 -10.17 2.56 17.42
N ILE A 159 -10.25 1.54 16.59
CA ILE A 159 -9.48 1.41 15.35
C ILE A 159 -10.45 1.33 14.18
N TYR A 160 -10.14 2.05 13.12
CA TYR A 160 -10.93 2.02 11.91
C TYR A 160 -10.03 1.97 10.68
N VAL A 161 -10.19 0.95 9.85
CA VAL A 161 -9.46 0.77 8.59
C VAL A 161 -10.47 0.79 7.46
N TYR A 162 -10.28 1.67 6.49
CA TYR A 162 -11.12 1.77 5.30
C TYR A 162 -10.27 1.94 4.04
N LEU A 163 -10.81 1.56 2.88
CA LEU A 163 -10.13 1.79 1.61
C LEU A 163 -10.31 3.25 1.16
N GLY A 164 -9.28 3.78 0.52
CA GLY A 164 -9.24 5.14 0.01
C GLY A 164 -8.72 6.13 1.06
N LEU A 165 -8.94 7.41 0.77
CA LEU A 165 -8.51 8.53 1.62
C LEU A 165 -9.68 9.20 2.33
N ASP A 166 -10.91 8.95 1.88
CA ASP A 166 -12.13 9.59 2.37
C ASP A 166 -12.97 8.58 3.18
N PRO A 167 -13.25 8.85 4.47
CA PRO A 167 -14.08 7.97 5.30
C PRO A 167 -15.55 7.92 4.85
N SER A 168 -16.01 8.80 3.96
CA SER A 168 -17.39 8.85 3.47
C SER A 168 -17.70 7.86 2.36
N ASN A 169 -16.69 7.18 1.81
CA ASN A 169 -16.88 6.22 0.72
C ASN A 169 -17.33 4.81 1.21
N ASP A 170 -17.90 4.71 2.41
CA ASP A 170 -18.56 3.55 3.05
C ASP A 170 -17.83 2.20 3.06
N MET A 171 -16.58 2.11 2.56
CA MET A 171 -15.88 0.84 2.43
C MET A 171 -14.92 0.56 3.58
N VAL A 172 -15.52 0.13 4.68
CA VAL A 172 -14.83 -0.32 5.90
C VAL A 172 -14.22 -1.70 5.68
N LEU A 173 -12.93 -1.82 5.97
CA LEU A 173 -12.18 -3.09 5.94
C LEU A 173 -12.10 -3.70 7.34
N VAL A 174 -11.87 -2.87 8.36
CA VAL A 174 -11.79 -3.28 9.77
C VAL A 174 -12.42 -2.21 10.65
N TYR A 175 -13.25 -2.63 11.59
CA TYR A 175 -13.63 -1.83 12.74
C TYR A 175 -13.29 -2.59 14.02
N ASP A 176 -12.60 -1.92 14.93
CA ASP A 176 -12.24 -2.43 16.25
C ASP A 176 -12.69 -1.45 17.31
N ASP A 177 -13.39 -1.95 18.32
CA ASP A 177 -13.88 -1.20 19.48
C ASP A 177 -12.77 -0.81 20.47
N GLY A 178 -11.52 -1.23 20.20
CA GLY A 178 -10.35 -0.90 21.01
C GLY A 178 -10.14 -1.83 22.20
N ASP A 179 -11.05 -2.77 22.48
CA ASP A 179 -10.95 -3.74 23.58
C ASP A 179 -10.25 -5.03 23.12
N PHE A 180 -9.01 -4.91 22.68
CA PHE A 180 -8.24 -6.06 22.15
C PHE A 180 -7.33 -6.74 23.19
N GLY A 181 -7.41 -6.37 24.47
CA GLY A 181 -6.53 -6.90 25.50
C GLY A 181 -5.05 -6.71 25.14
N TYR A 182 -4.27 -7.79 25.16
CA TYR A 182 -2.85 -7.77 24.74
C TYR A 182 -2.64 -7.67 23.23
N GLY A 183 -3.65 -7.96 22.42
CA GLY A 183 -3.55 -7.86 20.97
C GLY A 183 -4.67 -8.58 20.23
N ARG A 184 -4.88 -8.16 18.98
CA ARG A 184 -5.86 -8.74 18.06
C ARG A 184 -5.32 -8.64 16.63
N GLN A 185 -5.76 -9.58 15.80
CA GLN A 185 -5.47 -9.58 14.37
C GLN A 185 -6.78 -9.53 13.58
N HIS A 186 -6.75 -8.79 12.48
CA HIS A 186 -7.81 -8.73 11.48
C HIS A 186 -7.22 -9.01 10.12
N THR A 187 -7.90 -9.84 9.34
CA THR A 187 -7.55 -10.09 7.94
C THR A 187 -8.53 -9.36 7.04
N PHE A 188 -8.02 -8.66 6.03
CA PHE A 188 -8.85 -7.99 5.03
C PHE A 188 -8.24 -8.12 3.63
N THR A 189 -9.09 -8.13 2.61
CA THR A 189 -8.67 -8.23 1.20
C THR A 189 -9.02 -6.94 0.48
N VAL A 190 -8.09 -6.45 -0.33
CA VAL A 190 -8.29 -5.26 -1.18
C VAL A 190 -8.62 -5.75 -2.58
N SER A 191 -9.87 -5.64 -3.03
CA SER A 191 -10.26 -6.06 -4.39
C SER A 191 -10.15 -4.93 -5.42
N GLU A 192 -9.89 -5.24 -6.69
CA GLU A 192 -9.93 -4.27 -7.78
C GLU A 192 -11.31 -3.63 -7.91
N ARG A 193 -12.38 -4.41 -7.70
CA ARG A 193 -13.75 -3.89 -7.72
C ARG A 193 -13.98 -2.83 -6.66
N SER A 194 -13.45 -3.07 -5.46
CA SER A 194 -13.47 -2.11 -4.37
C SER A 194 -12.77 -0.80 -4.76
N ILE A 195 -11.66 -0.86 -5.50
CA ILE A 195 -10.94 0.33 -5.97
C ILE A 195 -11.73 1.05 -7.08
N ILE A 196 -12.31 0.30 -8.02
CA ILE A 196 -13.11 0.89 -9.10
C ILE A 196 -14.34 1.62 -8.55
N ASP A 197 -15.01 1.08 -7.54
CA ASP A 197 -16.17 1.73 -6.90
C ASP A 197 -15.76 3.04 -6.19
N GLN A 198 -14.56 3.09 -5.60
CA GLN A 198 -14.00 4.32 -5.02
C GLN A 198 -13.67 5.38 -6.08
N LEU A 199 -13.14 4.98 -7.24
CA LEU A 199 -12.75 5.89 -8.30
C LEU A 199 -13.94 6.36 -9.15
N PHE A 200 -14.99 5.55 -9.23
CA PHE A 200 -16.18 5.80 -10.05
C PHE A 200 -17.45 5.45 -9.27
N PRO A 201 -17.82 6.23 -8.24
CA PRO A 201 -19.05 5.96 -7.49
C PRO A 201 -20.23 5.96 -8.45
N SER A 202 -20.94 4.83 -8.52
CA SER A 202 -22.08 4.69 -9.43
C SER A 202 -23.18 5.66 -9.01
N SER A 203 -23.30 6.78 -9.71
CA SER A 203 -24.48 7.64 -9.62
C SER A 203 -25.67 6.82 -10.15
N SER A 204 -26.45 6.24 -9.25
CA SER A 204 -27.71 5.59 -9.62
C SER A 204 -28.58 6.60 -10.37
N PRO A 205 -29.14 6.27 -11.55
CA PRO A 205 -30.07 7.17 -12.22
C PRO A 205 -31.31 7.33 -11.33
N ILE A 206 -31.59 8.58 -10.94
CA ILE A 206 -32.83 8.94 -10.25
C ILE A 206 -33.98 8.51 -11.16
N ALA A 207 -34.67 7.43 -10.81
CA ALA A 207 -35.89 7.03 -11.50
C ALA A 207 -36.90 8.18 -11.38
N PRO A 208 -37.46 8.71 -12.48
CA PRO A 208 -38.49 9.73 -12.39
C PRO A 208 -39.69 9.15 -11.64
N SER A 209 -40.04 9.78 -10.51
CA SER A 209 -41.23 9.46 -9.73
C SER A 209 -42.47 9.63 -10.61
N SER A 210 -43.06 8.52 -11.05
CA SER A 210 -44.37 8.52 -11.68
C SER A 210 -45.44 8.63 -10.58
N GLN A 211 -45.55 9.82 -9.99
CA GLN A 211 -46.70 10.13 -9.15
C GLN A 211 -47.94 10.24 -10.07
N PRO A 212 -48.99 9.41 -9.88
CA PRO A 212 -50.21 9.55 -10.66
C PRO A 212 -50.95 10.81 -10.22
N THR A 213 -51.22 11.72 -11.16
CA THR A 213 -52.07 12.89 -10.96
C THR A 213 -53.50 12.42 -10.67
N ALA A 214 -53.99 12.72 -9.46
CA ALA A 214 -55.40 12.53 -9.13
C ALA A 214 -56.27 13.41 -10.04
N SER A 215 -57.30 12.81 -10.64
CA SER A 215 -58.28 13.48 -11.50
C SER A 215 -59.20 14.38 -10.67
N PRO A 216 -59.50 15.62 -11.08
CA PRO A 216 -60.42 16.48 -10.35
C PRO A 216 -61.88 16.05 -10.60
N THR A 217 -62.70 16.17 -9.55
CA THR A 217 -64.16 15.95 -9.56
C THR A 217 -64.90 17.18 -10.06
#